data_AF-A0AA40FGV0-F1
#
_entry.id   AF-A0AA40FGV0-F1
#
_cell.length_a   1.000
_cell.length_b   1.000
_cell.length_c   1.000
_cell.angle_alpha   90.00
_cell.angle_beta   90.00
_cell.angle_gamma   90.00
#
_symmetry.space_group_name_H-M   'P 1'
#
loop_
_entity.id
_entity.type
_entity.pdbx_description
1 polymer ?
#
loop_
_entity_poly.entity_id
_entity_poly.type
_entity_poly.pdbx_seq_one_letter_code
_entity_poly.pdbx_strand_id
1 'polypeptide(L)'
;MLCYDGKLSFFCFIVAAVIAILPEVLLRLELNVLQVYFNNVWLTHLFQLGFLNILLLLTFCGFAYQVAVRAVFLGYVFGIGIIISLIAPSSWQMFGVYITILATFHYTEFLSIAWINPSTLSIDSFILNHSIAYGVAACSSWIEFVVERQYFPVMKESSFISYFGLILCICGEILRKLAMFTAKHNFNHIVQSEKMDDHELITYGVYGFCRHPSYVGWFYWSLGTQLILQNPVCFLAYTMASWKFFHDRILIEEITLLNFFGQKYVEYQKKVSTGLPFISGYKLNL
;
A
#
# COMPACT_ATOMS: atom_id res chain seq x y z
N MET A 1 -5.57 4.28 -20.54
CA MET A 1 -5.49 5.73 -20.25
C MET A 1 -6.21 5.95 -18.93
N LEU A 2 -5.67 6.76 -18.02
CA LEU A 2 -6.32 7.04 -16.73
C LEU A 2 -7.73 7.60 -16.93
N CYS A 3 -8.71 7.05 -16.22
CA CYS A 3 -10.07 7.58 -16.15
C CYS A 3 -10.09 8.95 -15.44
N TYR A 4 -11.24 9.62 -15.44
CA TYR A 4 -11.42 10.92 -14.78
C TYR A 4 -11.02 10.87 -13.30
N ASP A 5 -11.53 9.89 -12.55
CA ASP A 5 -11.24 9.75 -11.12
C ASP A 5 -9.77 9.42 -10.85
N GLY A 6 -9.13 8.66 -11.74
CA GLY A 6 -7.69 8.43 -11.71
C GLY A 6 -6.89 9.72 -11.83
N LYS A 7 -7.24 10.59 -12.81
CA LYS A 7 -6.58 11.90 -12.99
C LYS A 7 -6.83 12.84 -11.80
N LEU A 8 -8.07 12.86 -11.30
CA LEU A 8 -8.44 13.63 -10.11
C LEU A 8 -7.61 13.19 -8.89
N SER A 9 -7.57 11.88 -8.61
CA SER A 9 -6.79 11.33 -7.51
C SER A 9 -5.31 11.68 -7.62
N PHE A 10 -4.75 11.64 -8.83
CA PHE A 10 -3.36 11.99 -9.07
C PHE A 10 -3.05 13.45 -8.80
N PHE A 11 -3.88 14.35 -9.30
CA PHE A 11 -3.74 15.77 -9.02
C PHE A 11 -3.84 16.05 -7.50
N CYS A 12 -4.88 15.52 -6.84
CA CYS A 12 -5.10 15.68 -5.41
C CYS A 12 -3.93 15.15 -4.55
N PHE A 13 -3.41 13.97 -4.87
CA PHE A 13 -2.28 13.37 -4.16
C PHE A 13 -1.02 14.24 -4.26
N ILE A 14 -0.64 14.65 -5.47
CA ILE A 14 0.56 15.46 -5.70
C ILE A 14 0.44 16.83 -5.04
N VAL A 15 -0.70 17.51 -5.21
CA VAL A 15 -0.92 18.83 -4.59
C VAL A 15 -0.84 18.74 -3.07
N ALA A 16 -1.47 17.73 -2.45
CA ALA A 16 -1.42 17.56 -1.01
C ALA A 16 0.00 17.25 -0.49
N ALA A 17 0.76 16.41 -1.21
CA ALA A 17 2.15 16.11 -0.86
C ALA A 17 3.04 17.37 -0.92
N VAL A 18 2.89 18.19 -1.96
CA VAL A 18 3.63 19.45 -2.09
C VAL A 18 3.24 20.42 -0.97
N ILE A 19 1.94 20.59 -0.69
CA ILE A 19 1.46 21.49 0.38
C ILE A 19 1.98 21.06 1.75
N ALA A 20 2.04 19.75 2.03
CA ALA A 20 2.56 19.22 3.29
C ALA A 20 4.05 19.57 3.46
N ILE A 21 4.85 19.50 2.40
CA ILE A 21 6.31 19.71 2.45
C ILE A 21 6.69 21.21 2.39
N LEU A 22 5.85 22.03 1.74
CA LEU A 22 6.16 23.42 1.40
C LEU A 22 6.59 24.29 2.61
N PRO A 23 5.91 24.27 3.78
CA PRO A 23 6.33 25.08 4.93
C PRO A 23 7.77 24.84 5.35
N GLU A 24 8.20 23.59 5.38
CA GLU A 24 9.53 23.19 5.80
C GLU A 24 10.60 23.62 4.78
N VAL A 25 10.28 23.53 3.49
CA VAL A 25 11.16 24.02 2.41
C VAL A 25 11.32 25.53 2.50
N LEU A 26 10.23 26.28 2.68
CA LEU A 26 10.26 27.74 2.79
C LEU A 26 11.06 28.20 4.02
N LEU A 27 10.89 27.53 5.16
CA LEU A 27 11.65 27.80 6.39
C LEU A 27 13.16 27.64 6.16
N ARG A 28 13.59 26.59 5.46
CA ARG A 28 15.00 26.31 5.17
C ARG A 28 15.63 27.25 4.14
N LEU A 29 14.82 27.83 3.26
CA LEU A 29 15.27 28.82 2.28
C LEU A 29 15.33 30.24 2.84
N GLU A 30 15.10 30.42 4.15
CA GLU A 30 15.05 31.72 4.84
C GLU A 30 14.07 32.71 4.17
N LEU A 31 13.08 32.18 3.44
CA LEU A 31 12.05 32.99 2.80
C LEU A 31 11.07 33.44 3.89
N ASN A 32 11.05 34.74 4.13
CA ASN A 32 10.41 35.41 5.27
C ASN A 32 8.86 35.45 5.16
N VAL A 33 8.24 34.32 4.86
CA VAL A 33 6.80 34.20 4.60
C VAL A 33 6.10 33.76 5.88
N LEU A 34 5.81 34.73 6.74
CA LEU A 34 4.98 34.64 7.95
C LEU A 34 5.56 33.88 9.16
N GLN A 35 6.61 34.43 9.77
CA GLN A 35 7.08 34.04 11.12
C GLN A 35 5.97 34.06 12.22
N VAL A 36 4.79 34.63 11.92
CA VAL A 36 3.63 34.76 12.83
C VAL A 36 2.65 33.56 12.77
N TYR A 37 2.58 32.80 11.66
CA TYR A 37 1.65 31.66 11.53
C TYR A 37 2.26 30.29 11.90
N PHE A 38 3.59 30.21 11.99
CA PHE A 38 4.35 28.95 12.01
C PHE A 38 5.18 28.72 13.29
N ASN A 39 4.84 29.34 14.42
CA ASN A 39 5.53 29.05 15.69
C ASN A 39 5.26 27.62 16.20
N ASN A 40 4.22 26.94 15.69
CA ASN A 40 3.88 25.57 16.06
C ASN A 40 3.59 24.73 14.81
N VAL A 41 4.53 23.85 14.45
CA VAL A 41 4.48 22.94 13.29
C VAL A 41 3.19 22.11 13.27
N TRP A 42 2.70 21.67 14.43
CA TRP A 42 1.46 20.89 14.51
C TRP A 42 0.24 21.71 14.11
N LEU A 43 0.17 22.98 14.55
CA LEU A 43 -0.95 23.85 14.24
C LEU A 43 -0.98 24.21 12.76
N THR A 44 0.20 24.41 12.16
CA THR A 44 0.35 24.59 10.71
C THR A 44 -0.26 23.43 9.94
N HIS A 45 0.15 22.19 10.24
CA HIS A 45 -0.33 21.04 9.51
C HIS A 45 -1.82 20.77 9.75
N LEU A 46 -2.31 21.01 10.97
CA LEU A 46 -3.74 20.93 11.28
C LEU A 46 -4.55 21.94 10.46
N PHE A 47 -4.08 23.19 10.36
CA PHE A 47 -4.74 24.22 9.56
C PHE A 47 -4.73 23.87 8.07
N GLN A 48 -3.59 23.44 7.52
CA GLN A 48 -3.48 23.04 6.12
C GLN A 48 -4.44 21.89 5.79
N LEU A 49 -4.49 20.86 6.63
CA LEU A 49 -5.38 19.72 6.42
C LEU A 49 -6.86 20.12 6.53
N GLY A 50 -7.21 20.95 7.52
CA GLY A 50 -8.57 21.48 7.67
C GLY A 50 -9.00 22.32 6.48
N PHE A 51 -8.13 23.24 6.03
CA PHE A 51 -8.37 24.08 4.86
C PHE A 51 -8.56 23.24 3.58
N LEU A 52 -7.70 22.24 3.36
CA LEU A 52 -7.83 21.33 2.22
C LEU A 52 -9.16 20.56 2.26
N ASN A 53 -9.57 20.04 3.41
CA ASN A 53 -10.85 19.33 3.53
C ASN A 53 -12.05 20.23 3.25
N ILE A 54 -12.04 21.49 3.72
CA ILE A 54 -13.09 22.48 3.41
C ILE A 54 -13.12 22.76 1.91
N LEU A 55 -11.95 23.00 1.29
CA LEU A 55 -11.87 23.24 -0.16
C LEU A 55 -12.44 22.07 -0.97
N LEU A 56 -12.11 20.83 -0.59
CA LEU A 56 -12.64 19.64 -1.25
C LEU A 56 -14.15 19.52 -1.09
N LEU A 57 -14.69 19.79 0.09
CA LEU A 57 -16.13 19.76 0.38
C LEU A 57 -16.90 20.79 -0.48
N LEU A 58 -16.30 21.94 -0.73
CA LEU A 58 -16.88 23.00 -1.57
C LEU A 58 -16.74 22.72 -3.08
N THR A 59 -15.72 21.96 -3.49
CA THR A 59 -15.37 21.77 -4.91
C THR A 59 -15.98 20.50 -5.51
N PHE A 60 -16.07 19.42 -4.74
CA PHE A 60 -16.46 18.10 -5.25
C PHE A 60 -17.67 17.54 -4.50
N CYS A 61 -18.42 16.66 -5.16
CA CYS A 61 -19.54 15.93 -4.57
C CYS A 61 -19.53 14.45 -4.99
N GLY A 62 -20.32 13.62 -4.30
CA GLY A 62 -20.49 12.21 -4.63
C GLY A 62 -19.18 11.42 -4.64
N PHE A 63 -18.99 10.57 -5.67
CA PHE A 63 -17.83 9.70 -5.82
C PHE A 63 -16.52 10.50 -5.96
N ALA A 64 -16.52 11.58 -6.75
CA ALA A 64 -15.34 12.42 -6.95
C ALA A 64 -14.82 13.02 -5.63
N TYR A 65 -15.72 13.46 -4.74
CA TYR A 65 -15.35 13.93 -3.41
C TYR A 65 -14.68 12.83 -2.58
N GLN A 66 -15.25 11.62 -2.60
CA GLN A 66 -14.71 10.48 -1.85
C GLN A 66 -13.32 10.06 -2.35
N VAL A 67 -13.07 10.14 -3.66
CA VAL A 67 -11.75 9.93 -4.26
C VAL A 67 -10.78 11.04 -3.85
N ALA A 68 -11.18 12.30 -4.00
CA ALA A 68 -10.33 13.45 -3.72
C ALA A 68 -9.89 13.51 -2.25
N VAL A 69 -10.80 13.28 -1.30
CA VAL A 69 -10.47 13.34 0.14
C VAL A 69 -9.46 12.27 0.56
N ARG A 70 -9.55 11.06 0.01
CA ARG A 70 -8.60 9.97 0.29
C ARG A 70 -7.25 10.20 -0.39
N ALA A 71 -7.27 10.68 -1.64
CA ALA A 71 -6.04 11.03 -2.34
C ALA A 71 -5.29 12.18 -1.66
N VAL A 72 -6.00 13.23 -1.21
CA VAL A 72 -5.42 14.32 -0.41
C VAL A 72 -4.89 13.79 0.91
N PHE A 73 -5.64 12.97 1.64
CA PHE A 73 -5.16 12.36 2.88
C PHE A 73 -3.85 11.58 2.67
N LEU A 74 -3.81 10.70 1.68
CA LEU A 74 -2.61 9.89 1.38
C LEU A 74 -1.45 10.74 0.89
N GLY A 75 -1.69 11.74 0.04
CA GLY A 75 -0.65 12.67 -0.42
C GLY A 75 -0.08 13.48 0.74
N TYR A 76 -0.93 13.92 1.67
CA TYR A 76 -0.50 14.65 2.85
C TYR A 76 0.33 13.77 3.79
N VAL A 77 -0.14 12.55 4.10
CA VAL A 77 0.61 11.57 4.91
C VAL A 77 1.96 11.23 4.27
N PHE A 78 2.00 11.10 2.94
CA PHE A 78 3.24 10.89 2.19
C PHE A 78 4.22 12.06 2.39
N GLY A 79 3.74 13.31 2.27
CA GLY A 79 4.59 14.49 2.49
C GLY A 79 5.10 14.62 3.92
N ILE A 80 4.25 14.33 4.93
CA ILE A 80 4.67 14.27 6.34
C ILE A 80 5.71 13.16 6.55
N GLY A 81 5.55 12.02 5.89
CA GLY A 81 6.53 10.93 5.88
C GLY A 81 7.91 11.36 5.43
N ILE A 82 7.98 12.10 4.33
CA ILE A 82 9.23 12.67 3.81
C ILE A 82 9.84 13.62 4.85
N ILE A 83 9.06 14.55 5.40
CA ILE A 83 9.55 15.49 6.44
C ILE A 83 10.14 14.74 7.63
N ILE A 84 9.40 13.77 8.20
CA ILE A 84 9.86 12.99 9.34
C ILE A 84 11.13 12.22 8.99
N SER A 85 11.20 11.61 7.81
CA SER A 85 12.37 10.81 7.39
C SER A 85 13.66 11.62 7.26
N LEU A 86 13.55 12.92 6.95
CA LEU A 86 14.71 13.78 6.71
C LEU A 86 15.11 14.60 7.94
N ILE A 87 14.17 14.93 8.81
CA ILE A 87 14.35 16.03 9.79
C ILE A 87 14.12 15.57 11.23
N ALA A 88 13.32 14.53 11.45
CA ALA A 88 13.09 14.04 12.80
C ALA A 88 14.38 13.47 13.42
N PRO A 89 14.46 13.34 14.75
CA PRO A 89 15.54 12.63 15.41
C PRO A 89 15.76 11.23 14.79
N SER A 90 16.99 10.73 14.80
CA SER A 90 17.39 9.43 14.22
C SER A 90 16.39 8.31 14.50
N SER A 91 15.97 8.19 15.76
CA SER A 91 14.98 7.21 16.25
C SER A 91 13.57 7.30 15.64
N TRP A 92 13.23 8.36 14.90
CA TRP A 92 11.93 8.57 14.23
C TRP A 92 12.03 8.49 12.70
N GLN A 93 13.21 8.61 12.12
CA GLN A 93 13.37 8.75 10.66
C GLN A 93 12.79 7.55 9.90
N MET A 94 13.01 6.32 10.41
CA MET A 94 12.45 5.12 9.79
C MET A 94 10.92 5.04 9.90
N PHE A 95 10.30 5.67 10.90
CA PHE A 95 8.84 5.81 10.96
C PHE A 95 8.33 6.69 9.82
N GLY A 96 9.05 7.77 9.49
CA GLY A 96 8.79 8.62 8.32
C GLY A 96 8.84 7.83 7.00
N VAL A 97 9.86 6.99 6.84
CA VAL A 97 9.97 6.07 5.69
C VAL A 97 8.81 5.09 5.64
N TYR A 98 8.44 4.49 6.78
CA TYR A 98 7.31 3.57 6.89
C TYR A 98 5.99 4.22 6.45
N ILE A 99 5.65 5.42 6.95
CA ILE A 99 4.39 6.08 6.58
C ILE A 99 4.40 6.54 5.10
N THR A 100 5.57 6.87 4.56
CA THR A 100 5.73 7.20 3.13
C THR A 100 5.39 5.97 2.28
N ILE A 101 5.98 4.81 2.58
CA ILE A 101 5.72 3.54 1.89
C ILE A 101 4.25 3.11 2.04
N LEU A 102 3.67 3.28 3.23
CA LEU A 102 2.27 2.97 3.49
C LEU A 102 1.33 3.82 2.63
N ALA A 103 1.56 5.13 2.59
CA ALA A 103 0.77 6.05 1.77
C ALA A 103 0.91 5.74 0.27
N THR A 104 2.13 5.44 -0.18
CA THR A 104 2.39 5.03 -1.57
C THR A 104 1.63 3.75 -1.92
N PHE A 105 1.71 2.71 -1.10
CA PHE A 105 1.04 1.43 -1.35
C PHE A 105 -0.47 1.64 -1.58
N HIS A 106 -1.16 2.29 -0.64
CA HIS A 106 -2.61 2.48 -0.74
C HIS A 106 -3.02 3.36 -1.93
N TYR A 107 -2.25 4.40 -2.20
CA TYR A 107 -2.53 5.29 -3.31
C TYR A 107 -2.31 4.61 -4.67
N THR A 108 -1.20 3.87 -4.83
CA THR A 108 -0.89 3.20 -6.09
C THR A 108 -1.83 2.03 -6.37
N GLU A 109 -2.43 1.39 -5.36
CA GLU A 109 -3.50 0.40 -5.56
C GLU A 109 -4.69 1.01 -6.30
N PHE A 110 -5.20 2.14 -5.81
CA PHE A 110 -6.31 2.85 -6.45
C PHE A 110 -5.93 3.31 -7.85
N LEU A 111 -4.77 3.95 -7.99
CA LEU A 111 -4.31 4.49 -9.27
C LEU A 111 -4.11 3.39 -10.33
N SER A 112 -3.63 2.22 -9.90
CA SER A 112 -3.45 1.07 -10.79
C SER A 112 -4.78 0.57 -11.34
N ILE A 113 -5.81 0.39 -10.50
CA ILE A 113 -7.16 0.01 -10.97
C ILE A 113 -7.76 1.09 -11.88
N ALA A 114 -7.60 2.36 -11.52
CA ALA A 114 -8.07 3.48 -12.34
C ALA A 114 -7.41 3.54 -13.73
N TRP A 115 -6.25 2.89 -13.89
CA TRP A 115 -5.56 2.77 -15.17
C TRP A 115 -5.99 1.50 -15.92
N ILE A 116 -6.00 0.35 -15.26
CA ILE A 116 -6.09 -0.96 -15.93
C ILE A 116 -7.51 -1.50 -16.03
N ASN A 117 -8.39 -1.18 -15.08
CA ASN A 117 -9.74 -1.73 -15.01
C ASN A 117 -10.75 -0.73 -14.39
N PRO A 118 -11.03 0.41 -15.07
CA PRO A 118 -11.84 1.49 -14.49
C PRO A 118 -13.29 1.10 -14.19
N SER A 119 -13.84 0.06 -14.81
CA SER A 119 -15.23 -0.39 -14.60
C SER A 119 -15.46 -0.99 -13.21
N THR A 120 -14.39 -1.46 -12.55
CA THR A 120 -14.43 -2.01 -11.19
C THR A 120 -13.92 -1.03 -10.13
N LEU A 121 -13.53 0.19 -10.55
CA LEU A 121 -12.96 1.18 -9.67
C LEU A 121 -13.98 1.59 -8.60
N SER A 122 -13.57 1.50 -7.34
CA SER A 122 -14.39 1.89 -6.21
C SER A 122 -13.54 2.55 -5.13
N ILE A 123 -14.18 3.04 -4.08
CA ILE A 123 -13.47 3.59 -2.92
C ILE A 123 -12.65 2.52 -2.19
N ASP A 124 -13.08 1.26 -2.26
CA ASP A 124 -12.37 0.13 -1.66
C ASP A 124 -11.08 -0.20 -2.42
N SER A 125 -10.90 0.30 -3.64
CA SER A 125 -9.67 0.14 -4.42
C SER A 125 -8.45 0.83 -3.78
N PHE A 126 -8.65 1.75 -2.82
CA PHE A 126 -7.54 2.27 -1.99
C PHE A 126 -7.06 1.25 -0.94
N ILE A 127 -7.87 0.23 -0.62
CA ILE A 127 -7.58 -0.83 0.36
C ILE A 127 -7.28 -0.30 1.78
N LEU A 128 -7.80 0.87 2.15
CA LEU A 128 -7.49 1.51 3.44
C LEU A 128 -8.08 0.75 4.64
N ASN A 129 -9.33 0.30 4.53
CA ASN A 129 -10.09 -0.30 5.63
C ASN A 129 -10.69 -1.66 5.24
N HIS A 130 -9.87 -2.51 4.61
CA HIS A 130 -10.33 -3.79 4.05
C HIS A 130 -10.55 -4.88 5.11
N SER A 131 -10.08 -4.70 6.35
CA SER A 131 -10.43 -5.58 7.48
C SER A 131 -10.15 -4.92 8.83
N ILE A 132 -10.87 -5.36 9.87
CA ILE A 132 -10.59 -4.98 11.26
C ILE A 132 -9.21 -5.50 11.67
N ALA A 133 -8.85 -6.72 11.25
CA ALA A 133 -7.55 -7.33 11.52
C ALA A 133 -6.39 -6.46 11.03
N TYR A 134 -6.52 -5.84 9.85
CA TYR A 134 -5.54 -4.89 9.33
C TYR A 134 -5.38 -3.67 10.24
N GLY A 135 -6.48 -3.07 10.69
CA GLY A 135 -6.44 -1.92 11.62
C GLY A 135 -5.78 -2.29 12.95
N VAL A 136 -6.12 -3.45 13.52
CA VAL A 136 -5.50 -3.96 14.75
C VAL A 136 -3.99 -4.18 14.57
N ALA A 137 -3.59 -4.79 13.45
CA ALA A 137 -2.18 -5.02 13.13
C ALA A 137 -1.41 -3.69 13.02
N ALA A 138 -1.94 -2.73 12.26
CA ALA A 138 -1.34 -1.40 12.11
C ALA A 138 -1.17 -0.70 13.47
N CYS A 139 -2.24 -0.61 14.27
CA CYS A 139 -2.19 -0.01 15.61
C CYS A 139 -1.17 -0.73 16.52
N SER A 140 -1.12 -2.06 16.48
CA SER A 140 -0.16 -2.85 17.26
C SER A 140 1.28 -2.52 16.86
N SER A 141 1.55 -2.37 15.56
CA SER A 141 2.88 -1.99 15.06
C SER A 141 3.31 -0.60 15.51
N TRP A 142 2.37 0.36 15.57
CA TRP A 142 2.64 1.70 16.05
C TRP A 142 2.88 1.74 17.56
N ILE A 143 2.10 0.97 18.33
CA ILE A 143 2.28 0.83 19.77
C ILE A 143 3.65 0.21 20.07
N GLU A 144 4.01 -0.90 19.42
CA GLU A 144 5.32 -1.54 19.59
C GLU A 144 6.44 -0.56 19.26
N PHE A 145 6.36 0.12 18.11
CA PHE A 145 7.38 1.11 17.72
C PHE A 145 7.53 2.21 18.76
N VAL A 146 6.44 2.82 19.23
CA VAL A 146 6.49 3.93 20.19
C VAL A 146 7.01 3.47 21.55
N VAL A 147 6.56 2.31 22.05
CA VAL A 147 7.00 1.73 23.32
C VAL A 147 8.49 1.41 23.25
N GLU A 148 8.93 0.68 22.22
CA GLU A 148 10.33 0.30 22.07
C GLU A 148 11.22 1.52 21.84
N ARG A 149 10.75 2.53 21.10
CA ARG A 149 11.50 3.78 20.95
C ARG A 149 11.68 4.51 22.29
N GLN A 150 10.68 4.49 23.17
CA GLN A 150 10.74 5.16 24.47
C GLN A 150 11.78 4.52 25.40
N TYR A 151 11.90 3.20 25.40
CA TYR A 151 12.84 2.47 26.28
C TYR A 151 14.18 2.14 25.61
N PHE A 152 14.20 1.99 24.28
CA PHE A 152 15.34 1.53 23.48
C PHE A 152 15.51 2.38 22.19
N PRO A 153 15.71 3.70 22.28
CA PRO A 153 15.72 4.59 21.11
C PRO A 153 16.80 4.27 20.07
N VAL A 154 17.97 3.79 20.53
CA VAL A 154 19.09 3.38 19.65
C VAL A 154 18.69 2.23 18.72
N MET A 155 17.80 1.34 19.17
CA MET A 155 17.30 0.24 18.34
C MET A 155 16.47 0.74 17.15
N LYS A 156 15.87 1.93 17.25
CA LYS A 156 15.00 2.52 16.21
C LYS A 156 15.72 3.49 15.28
N GLU A 157 17.04 3.65 15.46
CA GLU A 157 17.86 4.36 14.49
C GLU A 157 18.01 3.54 13.20
N SER A 158 18.26 4.24 12.09
CA SER A 158 18.43 3.60 10.79
C SER A 158 19.53 2.53 10.83
N SER A 159 19.16 1.31 10.46
CA SER A 159 20.07 0.18 10.44
C SER A 159 19.96 -0.59 9.13
N PHE A 160 20.88 -1.52 8.92
CA PHE A 160 20.83 -2.44 7.79
C PHE A 160 19.48 -3.18 7.69
N ILE A 161 18.87 -3.52 8.84
CA ILE A 161 17.57 -4.20 8.90
C ILE A 161 16.48 -3.30 8.29
N SER A 162 16.48 -2.02 8.65
CA SER A 162 15.48 -1.06 8.18
C SER A 162 15.59 -0.81 6.67
N TYR A 163 16.82 -0.70 6.15
CA TYR A 163 17.06 -0.57 4.71
C TYR A 163 16.73 -1.84 3.92
N PHE A 164 17.03 -3.03 4.49
CA PHE A 164 16.60 -4.28 3.89
C PHE A 164 15.06 -4.38 3.83
N GLY A 165 14.38 -3.95 4.89
CA GLY A 165 12.92 -3.80 4.91
C GLY A 165 12.40 -2.87 3.82
N LEU A 166 13.06 -1.72 3.62
CA LEU A 166 12.71 -0.77 2.55
C LEU A 166 12.86 -1.39 1.15
N ILE A 167 13.96 -2.09 0.88
CA ILE A 167 14.17 -2.80 -0.38
C ILE A 167 13.07 -3.84 -0.58
N LEU A 168 12.74 -4.60 0.47
CA LEU A 168 11.70 -5.61 0.41
C LEU A 168 10.32 -5.00 0.09
N CYS A 169 9.98 -3.87 0.70
CA CYS A 169 8.77 -3.10 0.38
C CYS A 169 8.76 -2.64 -1.08
N ILE A 170 9.86 -2.05 -1.58
CA ILE A 170 9.94 -1.55 -2.96
C ILE A 170 9.79 -2.72 -3.96
N CYS A 171 10.50 -3.83 -3.74
CA CYS A 171 10.38 -5.01 -4.58
C CYS A 171 8.98 -5.62 -4.54
N GLY A 172 8.37 -5.73 -3.36
CA GLY A 172 7.01 -6.22 -3.19
C GLY A 172 5.97 -5.34 -3.88
N GLU A 173 6.11 -4.01 -3.74
CA GLU A 173 5.30 -2.99 -4.39
C GLU A 173 5.37 -3.12 -5.91
N ILE A 174 6.58 -3.19 -6.48
CA ILE A 174 6.81 -3.35 -7.92
C ILE A 174 6.19 -4.67 -8.40
N LEU A 175 6.46 -5.80 -7.73
CA LEU A 175 5.92 -7.10 -8.14
C LEU A 175 4.38 -7.10 -8.13
N ARG A 176 3.78 -6.48 -7.11
CA ARG A 176 2.33 -6.35 -7.01
C ARG A 176 1.75 -5.53 -8.15
N LYS A 177 2.33 -4.37 -8.45
CA LYS A 177 1.89 -3.52 -9.56
C LYS A 177 2.11 -4.21 -10.90
N LEU A 178 3.25 -4.87 -11.12
CA LEU A 178 3.49 -5.65 -12.33
C LEU A 178 2.44 -6.76 -12.51
N ALA A 179 2.02 -7.44 -11.44
CA ALA A 179 0.96 -8.43 -11.49
C ALA A 179 -0.37 -7.80 -11.95
N MET A 180 -0.76 -6.68 -11.34
CA MET A 180 -1.98 -5.95 -11.72
C MET A 180 -1.92 -5.53 -13.20
N PHE A 181 -0.83 -4.89 -13.65
CA PHE A 181 -0.67 -4.45 -15.04
C PHE A 181 -0.56 -5.62 -16.05
N THR A 182 -0.08 -6.79 -15.63
CA THR A 182 -0.02 -7.99 -16.48
C THR A 182 -1.42 -8.61 -16.61
N ALA A 183 -2.19 -8.69 -15.53
CA ALA A 183 -3.54 -9.28 -15.53
C ALA A 183 -4.61 -8.35 -16.09
N LYS A 184 -4.43 -7.03 -16.00
CA LYS A 184 -5.35 -5.99 -16.50
C LYS A 184 -6.78 -6.18 -15.98
N HIS A 185 -7.76 -6.33 -16.86
CA HIS A 185 -9.17 -6.51 -16.52
C HIS A 185 -9.45 -7.84 -15.80
N ASN A 186 -8.55 -8.82 -15.91
CA ASN A 186 -8.63 -10.08 -15.16
C ASN A 186 -8.21 -9.93 -13.69
N PHE A 187 -7.63 -8.79 -13.29
CA PHE A 187 -7.29 -8.52 -11.90
C PHE A 187 -8.50 -7.95 -11.15
N ASN A 188 -8.78 -8.50 -9.96
CA ASN A 188 -9.79 -7.97 -9.05
C ASN A 188 -9.30 -8.05 -7.60
N HIS A 189 -9.65 -7.05 -6.77
CA HIS A 189 -9.35 -7.07 -5.34
C HIS A 189 -10.16 -8.12 -4.57
N ILE A 190 -11.27 -8.57 -5.14
CA ILE A 190 -12.15 -9.61 -4.59
C ILE A 190 -12.00 -10.89 -5.43
N VAL A 191 -11.87 -12.03 -4.76
CA VAL A 191 -11.88 -13.34 -5.43
C VAL A 191 -13.23 -13.53 -6.11
N GLN A 192 -13.23 -13.73 -7.43
CA GLN A 192 -14.45 -13.91 -8.20
C GLN A 192 -14.95 -15.35 -8.07
N SER A 193 -16.25 -15.54 -7.84
CA SER A 193 -16.91 -16.85 -7.82
C SER A 193 -17.51 -17.23 -9.17
N GLU A 194 -17.72 -16.26 -10.05
CA GLU A 194 -18.29 -16.44 -11.39
C GLU A 194 -17.30 -16.01 -12.48
N LYS A 195 -17.31 -16.71 -13.60
CA LYS A 195 -16.44 -16.41 -14.74
C LYS A 195 -17.15 -15.45 -15.67
N MET A 196 -16.57 -14.26 -15.86
CA MET A 196 -16.99 -13.36 -16.92
C MET A 196 -16.53 -13.87 -18.29
N ASP A 197 -17.27 -13.54 -19.36
CA ASP A 197 -16.98 -14.00 -20.73
C ASP A 197 -15.57 -13.60 -21.21
N ASP A 198 -15.07 -12.46 -20.74
CA ASP A 198 -13.76 -11.89 -21.06
C ASP A 198 -12.63 -12.33 -20.08
N HIS A 199 -12.94 -13.20 -19.12
CA HIS A 199 -11.96 -13.69 -18.14
C HIS A 199 -11.06 -14.76 -18.76
N GLU A 200 -9.79 -14.41 -18.93
CA GLU A 200 -8.75 -15.24 -19.52
C GLU A 200 -7.72 -15.71 -18.48
N LEU A 201 -7.15 -16.90 -18.71
CA LEU A 201 -6.07 -17.42 -17.88
C LEU A 201 -4.74 -16.77 -18.28
N ILE A 202 -4.16 -15.98 -17.38
CA ILE A 202 -2.88 -15.29 -17.59
C ILE A 202 -1.72 -16.13 -17.05
N THR A 203 -0.80 -16.54 -17.94
CA THR A 203 0.38 -17.37 -17.60
C THR A 203 1.72 -16.79 -18.08
N TYR A 204 1.74 -15.54 -18.52
CA TYR A 204 2.93 -14.84 -19.03
C TYR A 204 3.36 -13.69 -18.11
N GLY A 205 4.52 -13.09 -18.38
CA GLY A 205 5.06 -12.02 -17.54
C GLY A 205 5.37 -12.52 -16.14
N VAL A 206 4.97 -11.77 -15.10
CA VAL A 206 5.22 -12.18 -13.70
C VAL A 206 4.47 -13.45 -13.30
N TYR A 207 3.38 -13.79 -14.00
CA TYR A 207 2.65 -15.05 -13.83
C TYR A 207 3.44 -16.26 -14.37
N GLY A 208 4.50 -16.06 -15.15
CA GLY A 208 5.40 -17.15 -15.55
C GLY A 208 6.31 -17.62 -14.40
N PHE A 209 6.58 -16.77 -13.41
CA PHE A 209 7.48 -17.08 -12.30
C PHE A 209 6.75 -17.66 -11.08
N CYS A 210 5.55 -17.14 -10.80
CA CYS A 210 4.69 -17.65 -9.74
C CYS A 210 3.21 -17.44 -10.10
N ARG A 211 2.31 -18.26 -9.55
CA ARG A 211 0.88 -18.20 -9.87
C ARG A 211 0.16 -17.01 -9.25
N HIS A 212 0.66 -16.53 -8.11
CA HIS A 212 0.03 -15.45 -7.34
C HIS A 212 0.98 -14.27 -7.08
N PRO A 213 1.55 -13.64 -8.12
CA PRO A 213 2.59 -12.61 -7.96
C PRO A 213 2.10 -11.39 -7.16
N SER A 214 0.83 -11.02 -7.27
CA SER A 214 0.24 -9.93 -6.47
C SER A 214 0.22 -10.25 -4.97
N TYR A 215 0.02 -11.51 -4.59
CA TYR A 215 0.04 -11.98 -3.21
C TYR A 215 1.46 -12.13 -2.69
N VAL A 216 2.38 -12.61 -3.52
CA VAL A 216 3.82 -12.62 -3.20
C VAL A 216 4.32 -11.22 -2.91
N GLY A 217 3.99 -10.25 -3.78
CA GLY A 217 4.37 -8.86 -3.59
C GLY A 217 3.81 -8.27 -2.31
N TRP A 218 2.52 -8.50 -2.02
CA TRP A 218 1.88 -8.01 -0.79
C TRP A 218 2.45 -8.68 0.47
N PHE A 219 2.66 -10.00 0.44
CA PHE A 219 3.26 -10.73 1.56
C PHE A 219 4.60 -10.11 1.95
N TYR A 220 5.55 -10.05 1.03
CA TYR A 220 6.89 -9.50 1.32
C TYR A 220 6.85 -8.01 1.65
N TRP A 221 5.99 -7.22 1.00
CA TRP A 221 5.78 -5.82 1.38
C TRP A 221 5.34 -5.71 2.84
N SER A 222 4.39 -6.53 3.30
CA SER A 222 3.89 -6.47 4.69
C SER A 222 4.98 -6.79 5.71
N LEU A 223 5.83 -7.78 5.44
CA LEU A 223 7.00 -8.09 6.27
C LEU A 223 8.02 -6.96 6.25
N GLY A 224 8.29 -6.39 5.08
CA GLY A 224 9.19 -5.25 4.88
C GLY A 224 8.80 -4.06 5.76
N THR A 225 7.50 -3.78 5.90
CA THR A 225 7.03 -2.68 6.76
C THR A 225 7.47 -2.83 8.22
N GLN A 226 7.49 -4.06 8.76
CA GLN A 226 7.88 -4.31 10.14
C GLN A 226 9.41 -4.32 10.31
N LEU A 227 10.14 -4.68 9.26
CA LEU A 227 11.60 -4.55 9.22
C LEU A 227 12.03 -3.08 9.17
N ILE A 228 11.34 -2.23 8.42
CA ILE A 228 11.55 -0.77 8.41
C ILE A 228 11.42 -0.22 9.84
N LEU A 229 10.37 -0.63 10.56
CA LEU A 229 10.14 -0.20 11.94
C LEU A 229 11.03 -0.91 12.98
N GLN A 230 11.79 -1.94 12.56
CA GLN A 230 12.57 -2.81 13.44
C GLN A 230 11.74 -3.35 14.60
N ASN A 231 10.52 -3.80 14.31
CA ASN A 231 9.55 -4.32 15.28
C ASN A 231 9.63 -5.87 15.32
N PRO A 232 10.37 -6.48 16.26
CA PRO A 232 10.56 -7.92 16.29
C PRO A 232 9.25 -8.70 16.53
N VAL A 233 8.35 -8.19 17.37
CA VAL A 233 7.10 -8.90 17.72
C VAL A 233 6.12 -8.80 16.56
N CYS A 234 5.88 -7.59 16.04
CA CYS A 234 5.00 -7.42 14.89
C CYS A 234 5.57 -8.06 13.62
N PHE A 235 6.89 -8.17 13.44
CA PHE A 235 7.44 -8.91 12.30
C PHE A 235 6.99 -10.38 12.30
N LEU A 236 7.06 -11.07 13.44
CA LEU A 236 6.58 -12.45 13.57
C LEU A 236 5.05 -12.53 13.40
N ALA A 237 4.31 -11.63 14.05
CA ALA A 237 2.85 -11.60 13.97
C ALA A 237 2.35 -11.35 12.54
N TYR A 238 2.93 -10.38 11.83
CA TYR A 238 2.63 -10.08 10.43
C TYR A 238 2.99 -11.26 9.53
N THR A 239 4.12 -11.92 9.77
CA THR A 239 4.51 -13.10 9.00
C THR A 239 3.46 -14.20 9.12
N MET A 240 3.07 -14.56 10.34
CA MET A 240 2.07 -15.61 10.57
C MET A 240 0.69 -15.24 10.04
N ALA A 241 0.25 -14.00 10.29
CA ALA A 241 -1.07 -13.53 9.87
C ALA A 241 -1.17 -13.42 8.35
N SER A 242 -0.21 -12.78 7.68
CA SER A 242 -0.17 -12.67 6.22
C SER A 242 -0.03 -14.04 5.55
N TRP A 243 0.80 -14.94 6.10
CA TRP A 243 0.95 -16.29 5.56
C TRP A 243 -0.36 -17.05 5.62
N LYS A 244 -1.04 -17.06 6.78
CA LYS A 244 -2.33 -17.73 6.94
C LYS A 244 -3.39 -17.14 6.02
N PHE A 245 -3.46 -15.81 5.93
CA PHE A 245 -4.41 -15.13 5.05
C PHE A 245 -4.23 -15.55 3.59
N PHE A 246 -3.00 -15.54 3.07
CA PHE A 246 -2.75 -15.93 1.69
C PHE A 246 -2.88 -17.44 1.47
N HIS A 247 -2.56 -18.27 2.45
CA HIS A 247 -2.81 -19.71 2.38
C HIS A 247 -4.30 -20.00 2.13
N ASP A 248 -5.15 -19.47 3.00
CA ASP A 248 -6.60 -19.72 2.96
C ASP A 248 -7.21 -19.11 1.69
N ARG A 249 -6.76 -17.92 1.29
CA ARG A 249 -7.23 -17.23 0.08
C ARG A 249 -6.82 -17.92 -1.21
N ILE A 250 -5.55 -18.33 -1.34
CA ILE A 250 -5.05 -19.06 -2.51
C ILE A 250 -5.78 -20.38 -2.68
N LEU A 251 -6.07 -21.09 -1.59
CA LEU A 251 -6.80 -22.36 -1.65
C LEU A 251 -8.18 -22.17 -2.31
N ILE A 252 -8.95 -21.18 -1.84
CA ILE A 252 -10.29 -20.90 -2.36
C ILE A 252 -10.22 -20.41 -3.81
N GLU A 253 -9.28 -19.51 -4.11
CA GLU A 253 -9.14 -18.95 -5.45
C GLU A 253 -8.72 -20.00 -6.49
N GLU A 254 -7.82 -20.93 -6.14
CA GLU A 254 -7.41 -21.99 -7.06
C GLU A 254 -8.52 -23.00 -7.34
N ILE A 255 -9.43 -23.25 -6.38
CA ILE A 255 -10.64 -24.05 -6.63
C ILE A 255 -11.49 -23.37 -7.71
N THR A 256 -11.69 -22.06 -7.59
CA THR A 256 -12.46 -21.30 -8.58
C THR A 256 -11.77 -21.25 -9.94
N LEU A 257 -10.46 -21.04 -9.99
CA LEU A 257 -9.70 -21.03 -11.24
C LEU A 257 -9.71 -22.39 -11.95
N LEU A 258 -9.72 -23.50 -11.19
CA LEU A 258 -9.93 -24.84 -11.74
C LEU A 258 -11.34 -24.99 -12.34
N ASN A 259 -12.37 -24.47 -11.68
CA ASN A 259 -13.73 -24.47 -12.25
C ASN A 259 -13.81 -23.63 -13.54
N PHE A 260 -13.08 -22.52 -13.63
CA PHE A 260 -13.12 -21.61 -14.77
C PHE A 260 -12.33 -22.08 -16.00
N PHE A 261 -11.20 -22.77 -15.78
CA PHE A 261 -10.22 -23.06 -16.82
C PHE A 261 -9.85 -24.54 -16.93
N GLY A 262 -10.30 -25.38 -16.01
CA GLY A 262 -10.14 -26.83 -16.01
C GLY A 262 -8.67 -27.25 -16.24
N GLN A 263 -8.47 -28.10 -17.25
CA GLN A 263 -7.15 -28.66 -17.56
C GLN A 263 -6.07 -27.61 -17.84
N LYS A 264 -6.44 -26.43 -18.39
CA LYS A 264 -5.45 -25.36 -18.63
C LYS A 264 -4.80 -24.89 -17.33
N TYR A 265 -5.58 -24.78 -16.25
CA TYR A 265 -5.04 -24.39 -14.95
C TYR A 265 -4.24 -25.51 -14.30
N VAL A 266 -4.66 -26.77 -14.47
CA VAL A 266 -3.89 -27.95 -14.02
C VAL A 266 -2.50 -27.98 -14.65
N GLU A 267 -2.40 -27.77 -15.97
CA GLU A 267 -1.11 -27.72 -16.67
C GLU A 267 -0.24 -26.53 -16.22
N TYR A 268 -0.86 -25.43 -15.84
CA TYR A 268 -0.17 -24.28 -15.27
C TYR A 268 0.37 -24.58 -13.85
N GLN A 269 -0.42 -25.23 -13.00
CA GLN A 269 -0.01 -25.65 -11.65
C GLN A 269 1.17 -26.62 -11.65
N LYS A 270 1.31 -27.47 -12.68
CA LYS A 270 2.46 -28.37 -12.86
C LYS A 270 3.76 -27.62 -13.15
N LYS A 271 3.68 -26.47 -13.83
CA LYS A 271 4.85 -25.73 -14.33
C LYS A 271 5.31 -24.62 -13.40
N VAL A 272 4.37 -23.98 -12.70
CA VAL A 272 4.63 -22.74 -11.95
C VAL A 272 4.14 -22.90 -10.53
N SER A 273 4.97 -22.57 -9.55
CA SER A 273 4.63 -22.62 -8.11
C SER A 273 3.75 -21.44 -7.67
N THR A 274 3.14 -21.49 -6.49
CA THR A 274 2.39 -20.34 -5.93
C THR A 274 3.26 -19.10 -5.72
N GLY A 275 4.55 -19.30 -5.46
CA GLY A 275 5.55 -18.27 -5.13
C GLY A 275 5.69 -17.96 -3.63
N LEU A 276 4.76 -18.44 -2.79
CA LEU A 276 4.84 -18.28 -1.34
C LEU A 276 5.39 -19.54 -0.67
N PRO A 277 6.30 -19.42 0.31
CA PRO A 277 6.90 -20.57 0.97
C PRO A 277 5.84 -21.38 1.71
N PHE A 278 5.90 -22.71 1.58
CA PHE A 278 4.99 -23.65 2.25
C PHE A 278 3.49 -23.54 1.88
N ILE A 279 3.13 -22.79 0.84
CA ILE A 279 1.74 -22.72 0.35
C ILE A 279 1.65 -23.47 -0.98
N SER A 280 1.06 -24.66 -0.99
CA SER A 280 0.95 -25.48 -2.22
C SER A 280 -0.19 -25.05 -3.15
N GLY A 281 -1.18 -24.34 -2.63
CA GLY A 281 -2.47 -24.08 -3.28
C GLY A 281 -3.36 -25.33 -3.32
N TYR A 282 -4.44 -25.29 -4.11
CA TYR A 282 -5.36 -26.42 -4.26
C TYR A 282 -4.90 -27.32 -5.40
N LYS A 283 -4.29 -28.46 -5.06
CA LYS A 283 -3.86 -29.46 -6.04
C LYS A 283 -4.85 -30.61 -6.07
N LEU A 284 -5.50 -30.82 -7.20
CA LEU A 284 -6.13 -32.12 -7.51
C LEU A 284 -4.98 -33.12 -7.60
N ASN A 285 -5.04 -34.22 -6.85
CA ASN A 285 -4.00 -35.26 -6.77
C ASN A 285 -3.31 -35.46 -8.13
N LEU A 286 -2.07 -34.97 -8.22
CA LEU A 286 -1.18 -35.11 -9.37
C LEU A 286 -0.57 -36.51 -9.38
#